data_AF-A0A0U3F7U2-F1
#
_entry.id   AF-A0A0U3F7U2-F1
#
_cell.length_a   1.000
_cell.length_b   1.000
_cell.length_c   1.000
_cell.angle_alpha   90.00
_cell.angle_beta   90.00
_cell.angle_gamma   90.00
#
_symmetry.space_group_name_H-M   'P 1'
#
loop_
_entity.id
_entity.type
_entity.pdbx_description
1 polymer ?
#
loop_
_entity_poly.entity_id
_entity_poly.type
_entity_poly.pdbx_seq_one_letter_code
_entity_poly.pdbx_strand_id
1 'polypeptide(L)'
;MIIPLHLIPDHQHNALPLYALDGVAVAVDPSLRPQHQMLDLCMPVVGPADPADLQRFQALMAADGVSVQATRMMYDRLYACERLAQGHGSANPALRDLAMHLFNSYQQAGAWIGLVH
;
A
#
# COMPACT_ATOMS: atom_id res chain seq x y z
N MET A 1 16.31 5.78 -17.87
CA MET A 1 15.93 4.35 -17.77
C MET A 1 16.96 3.68 -16.85
N ILE A 2 16.66 2.77 -15.92
CA ILE A 2 15.38 2.27 -15.35
C ILE A 2 15.71 1.70 -13.94
N ILE A 3 14.75 1.58 -13.01
CA ILE A 3 14.97 1.07 -11.63
C ILE A 3 13.88 0.03 -11.26
N PRO A 4 14.26 -1.08 -10.59
CA PRO A 4 13.41 -1.81 -9.63
C PRO A 4 14.12 -2.04 -8.26
N LEU A 5 13.53 -1.67 -7.10
CA LEU A 5 12.74 -2.51 -6.16
C LEU A 5 13.56 -3.64 -5.48
N HIS A 6 13.61 -3.89 -4.16
CA HIS A 6 12.69 -3.76 -2.99
C HIS A 6 13.47 -4.25 -1.70
N LEU A 7 13.02 -4.31 -0.43
CA LEU A 7 11.75 -4.03 0.29
C LEU A 7 11.98 -3.50 1.75
N ILE A 8 11.51 -4.19 2.81
CA ILE A 8 11.36 -3.73 4.23
C ILE A 8 11.62 -4.90 5.22
N PRO A 9 12.18 -4.69 6.44
CA PRO A 9 12.43 -5.73 7.47
C PRO A 9 11.35 -5.86 8.58
N ASP A 10 11.42 -6.94 9.37
CA ASP A 10 10.47 -7.33 10.45
C ASP A 10 10.79 -6.75 11.86
N HIS A 11 9.80 -6.75 12.76
CA HIS A 11 9.91 -6.22 14.14
C HIS A 11 9.91 -7.31 15.23
N GLN A 12 11.07 -7.61 15.81
CA GLN A 12 11.19 -8.45 17.02
C GLN A 12 11.22 -7.62 18.32
N HIS A 13 10.58 -8.14 19.36
CA HIS A 13 10.41 -7.47 20.65
C HIS A 13 11.65 -7.55 21.56
N ASN A 14 11.99 -6.39 22.14
CA ASN A 14 12.59 -6.15 23.46
C ASN A 14 12.84 -7.38 24.39
N ALA A 15 14.11 -7.73 24.60
CA ALA A 15 14.61 -8.31 25.85
C ALA A 15 16.14 -8.07 26.02
N LEU A 16 16.55 -7.68 27.23
CA LEU A 16 17.94 -7.59 27.69
C LEU A 16 18.11 -8.55 28.90
N PRO A 17 19.35 -8.81 29.39
CA PRO A 17 20.54 -9.24 28.66
C PRO A 17 21.18 -10.49 29.32
N LEU A 18 22.10 -11.20 28.67
CA LEU A 18 22.92 -12.21 29.38
C LEU A 18 24.30 -12.44 28.75
N TYR A 19 25.26 -12.81 29.61
CA TYR A 19 26.66 -13.20 29.38
C TYR A 19 27.52 -12.33 28.42
N ALA A 20 28.52 -11.68 28.99
CA ALA A 20 29.65 -11.13 28.24
C ALA A 20 30.84 -12.11 28.25
N LEU A 21 31.61 -12.15 27.16
CA LEU A 21 32.97 -12.70 27.08
C LEU A 21 33.70 -12.07 25.87
N ASP A 22 35.02 -11.99 25.96
CA ASP A 22 35.99 -11.53 24.94
C ASP A 22 35.80 -10.15 24.26
N GLY A 23 36.27 -9.12 24.96
CA GLY A 23 37.65 -8.67 24.68
C GLY A 23 37.90 -7.70 23.51
N VAL A 24 36.95 -7.46 22.60
CA VAL A 24 37.15 -6.51 21.49
C VAL A 24 36.28 -5.27 21.61
N ALA A 25 36.90 -4.16 22.03
CA ALA A 25 36.32 -2.83 21.89
C ALA A 25 36.36 -2.40 20.41
N VAL A 26 35.39 -2.85 19.61
CA VAL A 26 35.23 -2.38 18.22
C VAL A 26 34.87 -0.90 18.27
N ALA A 27 35.85 -0.05 17.94
CA ALA A 27 35.63 1.36 17.66
C ALA A 27 34.81 1.48 16.36
N VAL A 28 33.48 1.45 16.49
CA VAL A 28 32.55 1.68 15.37
C VAL A 28 32.75 3.10 14.90
N ASP A 29 33.37 3.25 13.72
CA ASP A 29 33.63 4.55 13.13
C ASP A 29 32.31 5.33 12.94
N PRO A 30 32.20 6.58 13.44
CA PRO A 30 30.95 7.33 13.41
C PRO A 30 30.48 7.67 11.98
N SER A 31 31.37 7.58 10.97
CA SER A 31 31.07 7.82 9.56
C SER A 31 30.22 6.70 8.93
N LEU A 32 30.18 5.50 9.54
CA LEU A 32 29.36 4.36 9.08
C LEU A 32 27.90 4.43 9.56
N ARG A 33 27.39 5.63 9.86
CA ARG A 33 25.99 5.89 10.22
C ARG A 33 25.21 6.51 9.04
N PRO A 34 24.44 5.73 8.25
CA PRO A 34 23.52 6.26 7.24
C PRO A 34 22.27 6.87 7.90
N GLN A 35 22.45 7.94 8.68
CA GLN A 35 21.56 8.26 9.79
C GLN A 35 20.27 9.04 9.45
N HIS A 36 19.92 9.23 8.16
CA HIS A 36 18.79 10.07 7.75
C HIS A 36 17.81 9.48 6.70
N GLN A 37 17.98 8.24 6.23
CA GLN A 37 17.07 7.64 5.23
C GLN A 37 16.05 6.62 5.76
N MET A 38 16.11 6.23 7.05
CA MET A 38 15.17 5.24 7.61
C MET A 38 13.80 5.81 8.03
N LEU A 39 13.64 7.14 8.14
CA LEU A 39 12.37 7.74 8.59
C LEU A 39 11.27 7.74 7.52
N ASP A 40 11.63 7.76 6.23
CA ASP A 40 10.67 7.84 5.13
C ASP A 40 9.78 6.57 5.04
N LEU A 41 10.38 5.41 5.34
CA LEU A 41 9.71 4.10 5.36
C LEU A 41 8.69 3.95 6.50
N CYS A 42 8.64 4.87 7.46
CA CYS A 42 7.66 4.89 8.54
C CYS A 42 6.42 5.74 8.21
N MET A 43 6.39 6.44 7.07
CA MET A 43 5.14 6.99 6.55
C MET A 43 4.24 5.82 6.14
N PRO A 44 3.00 5.71 6.65
CA PRO A 44 2.06 4.75 6.09
C PRO A 44 1.82 5.13 4.63
N VAL A 45 1.98 4.17 3.72
CA VAL A 45 1.47 4.32 2.36
C VAL A 45 -0.05 4.38 2.48
N VAL A 46 -0.57 5.61 2.54
CA VAL A 46 -2.00 5.90 2.49
C VAL A 46 -2.47 5.50 1.11
N GLY A 47 -2.95 4.27 0.99
CA GLY A 47 -3.53 3.76 -0.23
C GLY A 47 -4.69 4.67 -0.67
N PRO A 48 -4.91 4.84 -1.97
CA PRO A 48 -5.92 5.78 -2.50
C PRO A 48 -7.38 5.43 -2.16
N ALA A 49 -7.61 4.31 -1.47
CA ALA A 49 -8.87 3.90 -0.90
C ALA A 49 -8.64 3.11 0.38
N ASP A 50 -9.64 3.12 1.27
CA ASP A 50 -9.64 2.33 2.49
C ASP A 50 -9.64 0.81 2.18
N PRO A 51 -8.82 0.00 2.89
CA PRO A 51 -8.70 -1.43 2.61
C PRO A 51 -9.99 -2.22 2.90
N ALA A 52 -10.84 -1.80 3.84
CA ALA A 52 -12.11 -2.46 4.13
C ALA A 52 -13.16 -2.16 3.04
N ASP A 53 -13.16 -0.96 2.46
CA ASP A 53 -13.99 -0.66 1.29
C ASP A 53 -13.52 -1.41 0.03
N LEU A 54 -12.21 -1.56 -0.19
CA LEU A 54 -11.67 -2.41 -1.26
C LEU A 54 -12.05 -3.90 -1.06
N GLN A 55 -12.02 -4.41 0.18
CA GLN A 55 -12.45 -5.77 0.50
C GLN A 55 -13.96 -5.96 0.32
N ARG A 56 -14.78 -4.98 0.73
CA ARG A 56 -16.23 -4.95 0.51
C ARG A 56 -16.58 -4.91 -0.98
N PHE A 57 -15.84 -4.13 -1.77
CA PHE A 57 -15.99 -4.06 -3.21
C PHE A 57 -15.61 -5.38 -3.89
N GLN A 58 -14.51 -6.01 -3.46
CA GLN A 58 -14.12 -7.35 -3.93
C GLN A 58 -15.22 -8.39 -3.65
N ALA A 59 -15.82 -8.38 -2.46
CA ALA A 59 -16.90 -9.30 -2.08
C ALA A 59 -18.17 -9.10 -2.92
N LEU A 60 -18.57 -7.84 -3.16
CA LEU A 60 -19.74 -7.52 -3.99
C LEU A 60 -19.50 -7.87 -5.47
N MET A 61 -18.33 -7.57 -6.03
CA MET A 61 -17.96 -7.97 -7.39
C MET A 61 -17.93 -9.49 -7.54
N ALA A 62 -17.45 -10.23 -6.53
CA ALA A 62 -17.45 -11.69 -6.53
C ALA A 62 -18.86 -12.28 -6.48
N ALA A 63 -19.82 -11.64 -5.80
CA ALA A 63 -21.23 -12.03 -5.82
C ALA A 63 -21.86 -11.84 -7.21
N ASP A 64 -21.46 -10.79 -7.93
CA ASP A 64 -21.79 -10.55 -9.35
C ASP A 64 -20.95 -11.45 -10.32
N GLY A 65 -20.17 -12.41 -9.81
CA GLY A 65 -19.38 -13.36 -10.58
C GLY A 65 -18.03 -12.83 -11.11
N VAL A 66 -17.62 -11.62 -10.72
CA VAL A 66 -16.41 -10.95 -11.21
C VAL A 66 -15.30 -10.99 -10.17
N SER A 67 -14.23 -11.74 -10.45
CA SER A 67 -13.04 -11.76 -9.60
C SER A 67 -12.24 -10.45 -9.70
N VAL A 68 -11.96 -9.84 -8.54
CA VAL A 68 -11.20 -8.59 -8.39
C VAL A 68 -9.99 -8.83 -7.49
N GLN A 69 -8.86 -8.22 -7.84
CA GLN A 69 -7.62 -8.25 -7.05
C GLN A 69 -7.44 -6.91 -6.32
N ALA A 70 -7.82 -6.84 -5.05
CA ALA A 70 -7.75 -5.60 -4.26
C ALA A 70 -6.34 -4.99 -4.23
N THR A 71 -5.29 -5.81 -4.03
CA THR A 71 -3.88 -5.38 -4.09
C THR A 71 -3.52 -4.78 -5.45
N ARG A 72 -4.07 -5.31 -6.56
CA ARG A 72 -3.83 -4.77 -7.89
C ARG A 72 -4.53 -3.41 -8.07
N MET A 73 -5.74 -3.23 -7.53
CA MET A 73 -6.40 -1.91 -7.56
C MET A 73 -5.59 -0.83 -6.82
N MET A 74 -4.81 -1.16 -5.80
CA MET A 74 -3.99 -0.18 -5.08
C MET A 74 -2.84 0.40 -5.92
N TYR A 75 -2.27 -0.39 -6.85
CA TYR A 75 -1.05 -0.03 -7.59
C TYR A 75 -1.23 0.14 -9.11
N ASP A 76 -2.21 -0.55 -9.71
CA ASP A 76 -2.54 -0.48 -11.13
C ASP A 76 -3.78 0.38 -11.34
N ARG A 77 -3.56 1.66 -11.65
CA ARG A 77 -4.63 2.64 -11.88
C ARG A 77 -5.56 2.23 -13.01
N LEU A 78 -5.06 1.60 -14.08
CA LEU A 78 -5.90 1.22 -15.22
C LEU A 78 -6.86 0.11 -14.80
N TYR A 79 -6.33 -0.95 -14.17
CA TYR A 79 -7.14 -2.03 -13.60
C TYR A 79 -8.15 -1.52 -12.56
N ALA A 80 -7.76 -0.56 -11.72
CA ALA A 80 -8.68 0.08 -10.78
C ALA A 80 -9.83 0.79 -11.52
N CYS A 81 -9.54 1.63 -12.51
CA CYS A 81 -10.55 2.32 -13.32
C CYS A 81 -11.50 1.33 -14.04
N GLU A 82 -10.96 0.28 -14.66
CA GLU A 82 -11.75 -0.75 -15.35
C GLU A 82 -12.72 -1.46 -14.40
N ARG A 83 -12.25 -1.85 -13.20
CA ARG A 83 -13.10 -2.54 -12.23
C ARG A 83 -14.12 -1.62 -11.58
N LEU A 84 -13.76 -0.37 -11.28
CA LEU A 84 -14.71 0.62 -10.76
C LEU A 84 -15.79 0.96 -11.80
N ALA A 85 -15.43 1.11 -13.08
CA ALA A 85 -16.40 1.28 -14.16
C ALA A 85 -17.33 0.05 -14.32
N GLN A 86 -16.78 -1.16 -14.21
CA GLN A 86 -17.56 -2.40 -14.25
C GLN A 86 -18.54 -2.52 -13.06
N GLY A 87 -18.09 -2.20 -11.84
CA GLY A 87 -18.95 -2.18 -10.64
C GLY A 87 -20.02 -1.09 -10.72
N HIS A 88 -19.70 0.07 -11.27
CA HIS A 88 -20.67 1.15 -11.53
C HIS A 88 -21.73 0.76 -12.57
N GLY A 89 -21.37 -0.08 -13.54
CA GLY A 89 -22.28 -0.66 -14.53
C GLY A 89 -23.17 -1.80 -14.02
N SER A 90 -23.04 -2.23 -12.77
CA SER A 90 -23.86 -3.31 -12.21
C SER A 90 -25.32 -2.89 -11.94
N ALA A 91 -26.22 -3.87 -11.99
CA ALA A 91 -27.59 -3.76 -11.50
C ALA A 91 -27.67 -3.67 -9.95
N ASN A 92 -26.61 -4.06 -9.25
CA ASN A 92 -26.51 -4.01 -7.79
C ASN A 92 -26.23 -2.56 -7.31
N PRO A 93 -27.18 -1.87 -6.65
CA PRO A 93 -27.02 -0.46 -6.29
C PRO A 93 -25.88 -0.25 -5.28
N ALA A 94 -25.74 -1.14 -4.29
CA ALA A 94 -24.69 -1.03 -3.27
C ALA A 94 -23.27 -1.16 -3.86
N LEU A 95 -23.11 -1.99 -4.91
CA LEU A 95 -21.86 -2.11 -5.65
C LEU A 95 -21.57 -0.85 -6.48
N ARG A 96 -22.58 -0.29 -7.15
CA ARG A 96 -22.46 0.95 -7.94
C ARG A 96 -22.12 2.17 -7.09
N ASP A 97 -22.75 2.29 -5.92
CA ASP A 97 -22.52 3.40 -4.99
C ASP A 97 -21.13 3.28 -4.34
N LEU A 98 -20.70 2.07 -3.96
CA LEU A 98 -19.34 1.81 -3.47
C LEU A 98 -18.26 2.03 -4.54
N ALA A 99 -18.52 1.66 -5.80
CA ALA A 99 -17.64 1.98 -6.92
C ALA A 99 -17.44 3.49 -7.07
N MET A 100 -18.51 4.27 -6.91
CA MET A 100 -18.46 5.74 -6.97
C MET A 100 -17.75 6.35 -5.74
N HIS A 101 -17.94 5.78 -4.54
CA HIS A 101 -17.20 6.17 -3.34
C HIS A 101 -15.70 6.00 -3.54
N LEU A 102 -15.27 4.79 -3.93
CA LEU A 102 -13.88 4.48 -4.24
C LEU A 102 -13.32 5.41 -5.33
N PHE A 103 -14.00 5.57 -6.46
CA PHE A 103 -13.59 6.48 -7.54
C PHE A 103 -13.33 7.92 -7.04
N ASN A 104 -14.12 8.40 -6.06
CA ASN A 104 -13.90 9.71 -5.44
C ASN A 104 -12.75 9.71 -4.43
N SER A 105 -12.53 8.65 -3.66
CA SER A 105 -11.33 8.51 -2.80
C SER A 105 -10.04 8.53 -3.65
N TYR A 106 -10.03 7.76 -4.75
CA TYR A 106 -8.89 7.62 -5.65
C TYR A 106 -8.49 8.94 -6.34
N GLN A 107 -9.47 9.81 -6.64
CA GLN A 107 -9.21 11.17 -7.11
C GLN A 107 -8.64 12.07 -6.00
N GLN A 108 -9.27 12.08 -4.82
CA GLN A 108 -8.86 12.93 -3.68
C GLN A 108 -7.46 12.59 -3.17
N ALA A 109 -7.09 11.31 -3.12
CA ALA A 109 -5.80 10.84 -2.66
C ALA A 109 -4.63 11.11 -3.64
N GLY A 110 -4.89 11.79 -4.78
CA GLY A 110 -3.83 12.19 -5.70
C GLY A 110 -3.21 11.06 -6.54
N ALA A 111 -3.60 9.80 -6.35
CA ALA A 111 -3.15 8.67 -7.19
C ALA A 111 -3.54 8.83 -8.69
N TRP A 112 -4.35 9.85 -9.00
CA TRP A 112 -4.81 10.19 -10.34
C TRP A 112 -4.10 11.40 -10.97
N ILE A 113 -3.34 12.20 -10.21
CA ILE A 113 -2.52 13.31 -10.74
C ILE A 113 -1.14 12.83 -11.24
N GLY A 114 -1.20 11.90 -12.20
CA GLY A 114 -0.18 11.73 -13.23
C GLY A 114 -0.50 12.54 -14.49
N LEU A 115 -1.19 13.68 -14.35
CA LEU A 115 -1.71 14.54 -15.42
C LEU A 115 -1.49 16.02 -15.10
N VAL A 116 -0.24 16.40 -14.84
CA VAL A 116 0.26 17.78 -14.96
C VAL A 116 1.72 17.75 -15.37
N HIS A 117 1.95 17.52 -16.67
CA HIS A 117 3.01 18.19 -17.44
C HIS A 117 2.76 18.07 -18.95
#